data_AF-A0AAJ6N3Y4-F1
#
_entry.id   AF-A0AAJ6N3Y4-F1
#
_cell.length_a   1.000
_cell.length_b   1.000
_cell.length_c   1.000
_cell.angle_alpha   90.00
_cell.angle_beta   90.00
_cell.angle_gamma   90.00
#
_symmetry.space_group_name_H-M   'P 1'
#
loop_
_entity.id
_entity.type
_entity.pdbx_description
1 polymer ?
#
loop_
_entity_poly.entity_id
_entity_poly.type
_entity_poly.pdbx_seq_one_letter_code
_entity_poly.pdbx_strand_id
1 'polypeptide(L)'
;MLAEAGDNAFRLGHVDHDSYKSLVLSDKLIDTISSSLTQCAPECSTCVYESHCGADPVYHHATQGDALGIKPLSAFCARQKGIMGVLLNILENSPEDAAILRRWAAS
;
A
#
# COMPACT_ATOMS: atom_id res chain seq x y z
N MET A 1 14.68 1.09 -6.36
CA MET A 1 15.03 1.33 -4.93
C MET A 1 15.43 0.03 -4.24
N LEU A 2 14.57 -0.99 -4.12
CA LEU A 2 14.95 -2.27 -3.49
C LEU A 2 15.94 -3.10 -4.31
N ALA A 3 15.62 -3.34 -5.59
CA ALA A 3 16.48 -4.09 -6.51
C ALA A 3 17.84 -3.41 -6.75
N GLU A 4 17.86 -2.06 -6.77
CA GLU A 4 19.09 -1.26 -6.86
C GLU A 4 20.02 -1.45 -5.65
N ALA A 5 19.46 -1.79 -4.49
CA ALA A 5 20.23 -2.13 -3.29
C ALA A 5 20.66 -3.62 -3.27
N GLY A 6 20.43 -4.35 -4.37
CA GLY A 6 20.76 -5.78 -4.51
C GLY A 6 19.67 -6.73 -4.00
N ASP A 7 18.57 -6.22 -3.45
CA ASP A 7 17.49 -7.04 -2.93
C ASP A 7 16.44 -7.35 -4.01
N ASN A 8 16.42 -8.61 -4.43
CA ASN A 8 15.52 -9.15 -5.45
C ASN A 8 14.33 -9.94 -4.85
N ALA A 9 13.98 -9.71 -3.58
CA ALA A 9 12.89 -10.39 -2.89
C ALA A 9 11.58 -10.38 -3.69
N PHE A 10 11.25 -9.29 -4.37
CA PHE A 10 10.01 -9.12 -5.16
C PHE A 10 10.18 -9.38 -6.67
N ARG A 11 11.33 -9.88 -7.13
CA ARG A 11 11.54 -10.19 -8.56
C ARG A 11 10.69 -11.39 -8.97
N LEU A 12 9.76 -11.19 -9.92
CA LEU A 12 8.83 -12.21 -10.40
C LEU A 12 9.38 -13.08 -11.55
N GLY A 13 10.29 -12.55 -12.37
CA GLY A 13 10.87 -13.26 -13.52
C GLY A 13 11.44 -12.30 -14.57
N HIS A 14 11.51 -12.75 -15.82
CA HIS A 14 12.06 -12.03 -16.97
C HIS A 14 11.09 -12.03 -18.16
N VAL A 15 10.82 -10.86 -18.73
CA VAL A 15 9.80 -10.68 -19.78
C VAL A 15 10.09 -11.41 -21.09
N ASP A 16 11.37 -11.65 -21.41
CA ASP A 16 11.77 -12.37 -22.63
C ASP A 16 11.60 -13.89 -22.54
N HIS A 17 11.41 -14.43 -21.33
CA HIS A 17 11.43 -15.87 -21.07
C HIS A 17 10.16 -16.36 -20.36
N ASP A 18 9.54 -15.51 -19.55
CA ASP A 18 8.36 -15.83 -18.77
C ASP A 18 7.09 -15.27 -19.40
N SER A 19 6.02 -16.07 -19.39
CA SER A 19 4.70 -15.61 -19.82
C SER A 19 4.07 -14.69 -18.76
N TYR A 20 3.18 -13.79 -19.20
CA TYR A 20 2.38 -12.99 -18.26
C TYR A 20 1.68 -13.86 -17.21
N LYS A 21 1.05 -14.97 -17.65
CA LYS A 21 0.32 -15.87 -16.75
C LYS A 21 1.21 -16.49 -15.68
N SER A 22 2.43 -16.91 -16.03
CA SER A 22 3.37 -17.49 -15.07
C SER A 22 3.89 -16.44 -14.07
N LEU A 23 4.06 -15.19 -14.51
CA LEU A 23 4.47 -14.10 -13.61
C LEU A 23 3.35 -13.73 -12.62
N VAL A 24 2.12 -13.55 -13.09
CA VAL A 24 1.00 -13.10 -12.23
C VAL A 24 0.42 -14.20 -11.33
N LEU A 25 0.66 -15.47 -11.67
CA LEU A 25 0.31 -16.62 -10.83
C LEU A 25 1.53 -17.23 -10.15
N SER A 26 2.67 -16.51 -10.10
CA SER A 26 3.85 -16.99 -9.38
C SER A 26 3.57 -17.05 -7.89
N ASP A 27 4.09 -18.08 -7.21
CA ASP A 27 3.98 -18.23 -5.75
C ASP A 27 4.44 -16.96 -5.03
N LYS A 28 5.52 -16.34 -5.53
CA LYS A 28 6.04 -15.08 -4.99
C LYS A 28 5.03 -13.94 -5.01
N LEU A 29 4.31 -13.73 -6.12
CA LEU A 29 3.31 -12.68 -6.19
C LEU A 29 2.09 -13.03 -5.31
N ILE A 30 1.66 -14.29 -5.35
CA ILE A 30 0.53 -14.78 -4.54
C ILE A 30 0.82 -14.62 -3.04
N ASP A 31 2.01 -14.99 -2.58
CA ASP A 31 2.46 -14.85 -1.19
C ASP A 31 2.57 -13.39 -0.78
N THR A 32 3.13 -12.54 -1.66
CA THR A 32 3.23 -11.09 -1.42
C THR A 32 1.86 -10.46 -1.27
N ILE A 33 0.91 -10.80 -2.15
CA ILE A 33 -0.47 -10.28 -2.07
C ILE A 33 -1.13 -10.79 -0.80
N SER A 34 -1.09 -12.11 -0.55
CA SER A 34 -1.73 -12.74 0.61
C SER A 34 -1.25 -12.16 1.94
N SER A 35 0.06 -11.90 2.07
CA SER A 35 0.66 -11.30 3.27
C SER A 35 0.37 -9.81 3.44
N SER A 36 -0.08 -9.12 2.39
CA SER A 36 -0.33 -7.67 2.39
C SER A 36 -1.81 -7.28 2.31
N LEU A 37 -2.72 -8.25 2.28
CA LEU A 37 -4.17 -8.00 2.34
C LEU A 37 -4.54 -7.29 3.65
N THR A 38 -5.02 -6.05 3.54
CA THR A 38 -5.36 -5.19 4.67
C THR A 38 -6.48 -5.76 5.52
N GLN A 39 -7.40 -6.51 4.92
CA GLN A 39 -8.52 -7.15 5.60
C GLN A 39 -8.07 -8.26 6.56
N CYS A 40 -6.89 -8.84 6.33
CA CYS A 40 -6.32 -9.92 7.13
C CYS A 40 -5.14 -9.46 7.99
N ALA A 41 -4.59 -8.27 7.71
CA ALA A 41 -3.45 -7.73 8.43
C ALA A 41 -3.86 -7.13 9.80
N PRO A 42 -3.13 -7.46 10.88
CA PRO A 42 -3.31 -6.81 12.19
C PRO A 42 -3.22 -5.30 12.09
N GLU A 43 -4.02 -4.60 12.90
CA GLU A 43 -4.29 -3.15 12.87
C GLU A 43 -4.90 -2.58 11.60
N CYS A 44 -4.65 -3.17 10.42
CA CYS A 44 -5.31 -2.75 9.19
C CYS A 44 -6.79 -3.16 9.22
N SER A 45 -7.10 -4.39 9.63
CA SER A 45 -8.47 -4.92 9.65
C SER A 45 -9.44 -4.17 10.58
N THR A 46 -8.91 -3.38 11.52
CA THR A 46 -9.68 -2.51 12.43
C THR A 46 -9.41 -1.03 12.22
N CYS A 47 -8.63 -0.66 11.20
CA CYS A 47 -8.34 0.74 10.87
C CYS A 47 -9.55 1.39 10.20
N VAL A 48 -9.96 2.57 10.67
CA VAL A 48 -11.06 3.35 10.06
C VAL A 48 -10.82 3.71 8.59
N TYR A 49 -9.55 3.74 8.16
CA TYR A 49 -9.18 4.09 6.80
C TYR A 49 -8.94 2.88 5.89
N GLU A 50 -9.18 1.65 6.36
CA GLU A 50 -8.85 0.41 5.63
C GLU A 50 -9.43 0.42 4.20
N SER A 51 -10.70 0.78 4.04
CA SER A 51 -11.41 0.83 2.75
C SER A 51 -10.87 1.88 1.76
N HIS A 52 -10.00 2.77 2.23
CA HIS A 52 -9.44 3.88 1.46
C HIS A 52 -7.89 3.90 1.48
N CYS A 53 -7.28 2.85 2.03
CA CYS A 53 -5.84 2.70 2.16
C CYS A 53 -5.39 1.36 1.52
N GLY A 54 -4.09 1.12 1.51
CA GLY A 54 -3.51 -0.19 1.22
C GLY A 54 -2.39 -0.53 2.21
N ALA A 55 -1.72 -1.66 1.98
CA ALA A 55 -0.43 -1.96 2.58
C ALA A 55 0.68 -1.74 1.54
N ASP A 56 1.91 -1.51 2.01
CA ASP A 56 3.10 -1.42 1.16
C ASP A 56 4.11 -2.48 1.61
N PRO A 57 3.97 -3.73 1.12
CA PRO A 57 4.84 -4.83 1.53
C PRO A 57 6.30 -4.62 1.14
N VAL A 58 6.57 -3.85 0.08
CA VAL A 58 7.94 -3.53 -0.36
C VAL A 58 8.57 -2.57 0.63
N TYR A 59 7.84 -1.53 1.07
CA TYR A 59 8.32 -0.61 2.10
C TYR A 59 8.54 -1.31 3.44
N HIS A 60 7.61 -2.17 3.86
CA HIS A 60 7.74 -2.91 5.13
C HIS A 60 8.92 -3.88 5.07
N HIS A 61 9.09 -4.62 3.98
CA HIS A 61 10.26 -5.48 3.79
C HIS A 61 11.56 -4.67 3.82
N ALA A 62 11.63 -3.55 3.11
CA ALA A 62 12.82 -2.70 3.05
C ALA A 62 13.26 -2.14 4.41
N THR A 63 12.29 -1.78 5.25
CA THR A 63 12.54 -1.02 6.49
C THR A 63 12.51 -1.88 7.74
N GLN A 64 11.85 -3.04 7.68
CA GLN A 64 11.57 -3.89 8.84
C GLN A 64 11.92 -5.36 8.61
N GLY A 65 12.32 -5.74 7.38
CA GLY A 65 12.65 -7.13 7.04
C GLY A 65 11.45 -8.08 6.99
N ASP A 66 10.23 -7.52 6.98
CA ASP A 66 8.97 -8.27 6.97
C ASP A 66 7.95 -7.57 6.06
N ALA A 67 7.27 -8.33 5.20
CA ALA A 67 6.31 -7.79 4.24
C ALA A 67 4.98 -7.35 4.88
N LEU A 68 4.60 -7.95 6.02
CA LEU A 68 3.43 -7.51 6.76
C LEU A 68 3.73 -6.19 7.48
N GLY A 69 4.86 -6.10 8.16
CA GLY A 69 5.29 -4.91 8.88
C GLY A 69 4.50 -4.61 10.16
N ILE A 70 5.18 -3.98 11.10
CA ILE A 70 4.65 -3.47 12.35
C ILE A 70 4.02 -2.10 12.07
N LYS A 71 2.70 -2.08 11.89
CA LYS A 71 1.93 -0.90 11.44
C LYS A 71 2.13 0.36 12.30
N PRO A 72 2.28 0.28 13.65
CA PRO A 72 2.60 1.45 14.47
C PRO A 72 3.96 2.09 14.17
N LEU A 73 4.93 1.30 13.70
CA LEU A 73 6.29 1.75 13.39
C LEU A 73 6.48 2.09 11.90
N SER A 74 5.44 1.92 11.10
CA SER A 74 5.46 2.14 9.66
C SER A 74 5.25 3.62 9.34
N ALA A 75 6.28 4.29 8.80
CA ALA A 75 6.13 5.67 8.35
C ALA A 75 5.19 5.79 7.14
N PHE A 76 5.03 4.72 6.36
CA PHE A 76 3.96 4.61 5.36
C PHE A 76 2.59 4.75 6.02
N CYS A 77 2.32 3.98 7.08
CA CYS A 77 1.03 4.00 7.76
C CYS A 77 0.76 5.35 8.43
N ALA A 78 1.78 5.93 9.09
CA ALA A 78 1.69 7.26 9.68
C ALA A 78 1.38 8.33 8.61
N ARG A 79 2.07 8.28 7.47
CA ARG A 79 1.85 9.21 6.35
C ARG A 79 0.45 9.08 5.77
N GLN A 80 0.00 7.85 5.48
CA GLN A 80 -1.35 7.63 4.94
C GLN A 80 -2.40 8.17 5.91
N LYS A 81 -2.38 7.72 7.18
CA LYS A 81 -3.32 8.21 8.22
C LYS A 81 -3.34 9.74 8.32
N GLY A 82 -2.17 10.38 8.25
CA GLY A 82 -2.05 11.84 8.22
C GLY A 82 -2.69 12.49 7.00
N ILE A 83 -2.42 11.97 5.79
CA ILE A 83 -3.02 12.48 4.54
C ILE A 83 -4.54 12.35 4.59
N MET A 84 -5.08 11.18 4.96
CA MET A 84 -6.52 11.00 5.11
C MET A 84 -7.12 11.95 6.14
N GLY A 85 -6.44 12.15 7.28
CA GLY A 85 -6.87 13.12 8.30
C GLY A 85 -6.95 14.55 7.76
N VAL A 86 -5.96 14.99 6.98
CA VAL A 86 -5.98 16.31 6.33
C VAL A 86 -7.12 16.42 5.32
N LEU A 87 -7.31 15.41 4.47
CA LEU A 87 -8.37 15.42 3.46
C LEU A 87 -9.76 15.49 4.10
N LEU A 88 -10.01 14.70 5.14
CA LEU A 88 -11.28 14.73 5.86
C LEU A 88 -11.51 16.09 6.54
N ASN A 89 -10.47 16.64 7.17
CA ASN A 89 -10.56 17.98 7.77
C ASN A 89 -10.92 19.06 6.73
N ILE A 90 -10.33 19.01 5.53
CA ILE A 90 -10.68 19.94 4.44
C ILE A 90 -12.15 19.73 4.02
N LEU A 91 -12.57 18.48 3.84
CA LEU A 91 -13.94 18.15 3.43
C LEU A 91 -15.00 18.60 4.44
N GLU A 92 -14.68 18.60 5.73
CA GLU A 92 -15.58 18.99 6.81
C GLU A 92 -15.57 20.49 7.09
N ASN A 93 -14.39 21.12 7.09
CA ASN A 93 -14.20 22.46 7.64
C ASN A 93 -13.89 23.55 6.58
N SER A 94 -13.74 23.19 5.30
CA SER A 94 -13.37 24.15 4.24
C SER A 94 -14.24 23.98 3.00
N PRO A 95 -15.46 24.57 2.96
CA PRO A 95 -16.44 24.34 1.89
C PRO A 95 -15.93 24.63 0.47
N GLU A 96 -15.13 25.68 0.29
CA GLU A 96 -14.56 26.05 -1.01
C GLU A 96 -13.55 25.01 -1.51
N ASP A 97 -12.60 24.62 -0.66
CA ASP A 97 -11.59 23.60 -0.97
C ASP A 97 -12.24 22.22 -1.15
N ALA A 98 -13.24 21.89 -0.32
CA ALA A 98 -14.03 20.67 -0.46
C ALA A 98 -14.73 20.58 -1.82
N ALA A 99 -15.20 21.72 -2.37
CA ALA A 99 -15.79 21.75 -3.71
C ALA A 99 -14.77 21.43 -4.80
N ILE A 100 -13.50 21.82 -4.62
CA ILE A 100 -12.39 21.44 -5.53
C ILE A 100 -12.15 19.92 -5.45
N LEU A 101 -12.00 19.36 -4.25
CA LEU A 101 -11.78 17.92 -4.07
C LEU A 101 -12.90 17.08 -4.68
N ARG A 102 -14.17 17.45 -4.45
CA ARG A 102 -15.33 16.74 -5.00
C ARG A 102 -15.40 16.79 -6.53
N ARG A 103 -14.95 17.87 -7.14
CA ARG A 103 -14.89 18.00 -8.61
C ARG A 103 -13.85 17.06 -9.21
N TRP A 104 -12.69 16.86 -8.56
CA TRP A 104 -11.69 15.88 -9.01
C TRP A 104 -12.19 14.44 -8.92
N ALA A 105 -13.05 14.13 -7.95
CA ALA A 105 -13.61 12.79 -7.80
C ALA A 105 -14.69 12.46 -8.85
N ALA A 106 -15.30 13.47 -9.48
CA ALA A 106 -16.40 13.30 -10.44
C ALA A 106 -15.96 13.31 -11.92
N SER A 107 -14.66 13.53 -12.18
CA SER A 107 -14.03 13.51 -13.51
C SER A 107 -13.37 12.17 -13.78
#